data_AF-A0A963R5D8-F1
#
_entry.id   AF-A0A963R5D8-F1
#
_cell.length_a   1.000
_cell.length_b   1.000
_cell.length_c   1.000
_cell.angle_alpha   90.00
_cell.angle_beta   90.00
_cell.angle_gamma   90.00
#
_symmetry.space_group_name_H-M   'P 1'
#
loop_
_entity.id
_entity.type
_entity.pdbx_description
1 polymer ?
#
loop_
_entity_poly.entity_id
_entity_poly.type
_entity_poly.pdbx_seq_one_letter_code
_entity_poly.pdbx_strand_id
1 'polypeptide(L)'
;PVTGSGWDADGPALEANLAAVLTHLRQQALDREIPDAAMIAQWHAIMMHGLVIDDPDWPGSIGDAFRGGYRGSRSELEFDVWVPPNPAVPFAQVSEELDAFFAGLSNLLGQLDAAIGADGPSTDEQLIQVVNVSAWAHAEWVRIHPFINGNGRTARLIVDFLTVRYGLPIYLRIRPRPKGEYALAGAAAMRGDFLPTVRLFHALLEARLAGKDRPD
;
A
#
# COMPACT_ATOMS: atom_id res chain seq x y z
N PRO A 1 3.26 -20.56 -9.39
CA PRO A 1 3.51 -19.26 -8.72
C PRO A 1 3.92 -18.21 -9.75
N VAL A 2 3.13 -17.15 -9.88
CA VAL A 2 3.42 -16.05 -10.83
C VAL A 2 4.49 -15.15 -10.22
N THR A 3 5.58 -14.90 -10.97
CA THR A 3 6.61 -13.91 -10.62
C THR A 3 6.27 -12.60 -11.32
N GLY A 4 5.69 -11.62 -10.61
CA GLY A 4 5.15 -10.38 -11.19
C GLY A 4 6.17 -9.36 -11.72
N SER A 5 7.32 -9.79 -12.25
CA SER A 5 8.46 -8.92 -12.61
C SER A 5 8.27 -8.04 -13.87
N GLY A 6 7.27 -8.31 -14.71
CA GLY A 6 7.03 -7.57 -15.97
C GLY A 6 6.05 -6.37 -15.89
N TRP A 7 5.41 -6.12 -14.75
CA TRP A 7 4.19 -5.30 -14.67
C TRP A 7 4.43 -3.83 -14.24
N ASP A 8 5.71 -3.45 -14.21
CA ASP A 8 6.24 -2.25 -13.57
C ASP A 8 6.92 -1.30 -14.56
N ALA A 9 6.78 -1.51 -15.88
CA ALA A 9 7.39 -0.63 -16.87
C ALA A 9 6.92 0.82 -16.64
N ASP A 10 7.83 1.65 -16.14
CA ASP A 10 7.61 3.08 -15.93
C ASP A 10 7.08 3.69 -17.23
N GLY A 11 6.00 4.47 -17.14
CA GLY A 11 5.42 5.05 -18.34
C GLY A 11 4.36 6.11 -18.07
N PRO A 12 4.09 6.99 -19.06
CA PRO A 12 3.19 8.13 -18.88
C PRO A 12 1.77 7.75 -18.42
N ALA A 13 1.27 6.58 -18.83
CA ALA A 13 -0.05 6.10 -18.42
C ALA A 13 -0.11 5.81 -16.92
N LEU A 14 0.89 5.12 -16.37
CA LEU A 14 0.95 4.85 -14.93
C LEU A 14 1.10 6.14 -14.12
N GLU A 15 1.91 7.08 -14.59
CA GLU A 15 2.07 8.38 -13.93
C GLU A 15 0.75 9.16 -13.89
N ALA A 16 0.03 9.23 -15.01
CA ALA A 16 -1.29 9.86 -15.09
C ALA A 16 -2.31 9.17 -14.17
N ASN A 17 -2.33 7.83 -14.16
CA ASN A 17 -3.21 7.06 -13.29
C ASN A 17 -2.91 7.30 -11.81
N LEU A 18 -1.64 7.34 -11.41
CA LEU A 18 -1.24 7.63 -10.03
C LEU A 18 -1.66 9.04 -9.63
N ALA A 19 -1.52 10.05 -10.50
CA ALA A 19 -2.01 11.39 -10.24
C ALA A 19 -3.54 11.43 -10.02
N ALA A 20 -4.29 10.64 -10.80
CA ALA A 20 -5.74 10.48 -10.62
C ALA A 20 -6.07 9.84 -9.26
N VAL A 21 -5.42 8.72 -8.91
CA VAL A 21 -5.61 8.07 -7.60
C VAL A 21 -5.31 9.04 -6.46
N LEU A 22 -4.19 9.76 -6.53
CA LEU A 22 -3.76 10.73 -5.52
C LEU A 22 -4.78 11.84 -5.28
N THR A 23 -5.52 12.24 -6.31
CA THR A 23 -6.58 13.25 -6.19
C THR A 23 -7.73 12.72 -5.34
N HIS A 24 -8.22 11.50 -5.64
CA HIS A 24 -9.27 10.86 -4.87
C HIS A 24 -8.82 10.57 -3.43
N LEU A 25 -7.65 9.93 -3.29
CA LEU A 25 -7.07 9.55 -2.02
C LEU A 25 -6.92 10.74 -1.07
N ARG A 26 -6.44 11.89 -1.56
CA ARG A 26 -6.29 13.10 -0.73
C ARG A 26 -7.63 13.59 -0.23
N GLN A 27 -8.66 13.61 -1.08
CA GLN A 27 -10.00 14.02 -0.66
C GLN A 27 -10.54 13.08 0.42
N GLN A 28 -10.46 11.77 0.21
CA GLN A 28 -10.93 10.76 1.16
C GLN A 28 -10.17 10.81 2.50
N ALA A 29 -8.86 11.10 2.45
CA ALA A 29 -8.03 11.26 3.64
C ALA A 29 -8.42 12.50 4.45
N LEU A 30 -8.66 13.64 3.77
CA LEU A 30 -9.10 14.89 4.40
C LEU A 30 -10.53 14.78 4.98
N ASP A 31 -11.41 14.05 4.29
CA ASP A 31 -12.77 13.74 4.75
C ASP A 31 -12.78 12.70 5.88
N ARG A 32 -11.60 12.17 6.23
CA ARG A 32 -11.40 11.16 7.26
C ARG A 32 -12.26 9.91 7.04
N GLU A 33 -12.46 9.50 5.79
CA GLU A 33 -13.14 8.25 5.46
C GLU A 33 -12.43 7.04 6.11
N ILE A 34 -13.17 5.99 6.46
CA ILE A 34 -12.58 4.76 6.98
C ILE A 34 -12.23 3.86 5.79
N PRO A 35 -10.96 3.49 5.57
CA PRO A 35 -10.60 2.63 4.44
C PRO A 35 -11.21 1.24 4.56
N ASP A 36 -11.74 0.75 3.45
CA ASP A 36 -12.28 -0.59 3.31
C ASP A 36 -11.77 -1.27 2.02
N ALA A 37 -12.19 -2.52 1.81
CA ALA A 37 -11.80 -3.29 0.65
C ALA A 37 -12.26 -2.63 -0.68
N ALA A 38 -13.40 -1.95 -0.70
CA ALA A 38 -13.92 -1.31 -1.91
C ALA A 38 -13.09 -0.08 -2.30
N MET A 39 -12.73 0.76 -1.34
CA MET A 39 -11.87 1.93 -1.53
C MET A 39 -10.52 1.53 -2.12
N ILE A 40 -9.85 0.54 -1.52
CA ILE A 40 -8.53 0.12 -2.00
C ILE A 40 -8.61 -0.58 -3.37
N ALA A 41 -9.68 -1.33 -3.63
CA ALA A 41 -9.95 -1.90 -4.95
C ALA A 41 -10.15 -0.82 -6.01
N GLN A 42 -10.83 0.28 -5.68
CA GLN A 42 -11.02 1.43 -6.56
C GLN A 42 -9.69 2.13 -6.88
N TRP A 43 -8.85 2.41 -5.86
CA TRP A 43 -7.52 2.97 -6.09
C TRP A 43 -6.69 2.09 -7.02
N HIS A 44 -6.70 0.78 -6.78
CA HIS A 44 -6.00 -0.17 -7.63
C HIS A 44 -6.58 -0.19 -9.04
N ALA A 45 -7.91 -0.12 -9.20
CA ALA A 45 -8.53 -0.13 -10.51
C ALA A 45 -8.17 1.10 -11.35
N ILE A 46 -8.12 2.29 -10.75
CA ILE A 46 -7.67 3.52 -11.41
C ILE A 46 -6.18 3.41 -11.73
N MET A 47 -5.35 3.03 -10.74
CA MET A 47 -3.89 2.88 -10.91
C MET A 47 -3.53 1.98 -12.10
N MET A 48 -4.25 0.87 -12.26
CA MET A 48 -3.97 -0.15 -13.27
C MET A 48 -4.69 0.07 -14.60
N HIS A 49 -5.49 1.14 -14.74
CA HIS A 49 -6.29 1.38 -15.94
C HIS A 49 -5.43 1.54 -17.20
N GLY A 50 -5.77 0.81 -18.26
CA GLY A 50 -5.07 0.92 -19.56
C GLY A 50 -3.59 0.47 -19.55
N LEU A 51 -3.09 -0.09 -18.45
CA LEU A 51 -1.73 -0.66 -18.43
C LEU A 51 -1.73 -1.99 -19.17
N VAL A 52 -0.85 -2.10 -20.17
CA VAL A 52 -0.64 -3.35 -20.92
C VAL A 52 0.38 -4.19 -20.17
N ILE A 53 0.03 -5.45 -19.93
CA ILE A 53 0.90 -6.42 -19.28
C ILE A 53 1.46 -7.33 -20.38
N ASP A 54 2.78 -7.27 -20.54
CA ASP A 54 3.55 -8.13 -21.44
C ASP A 54 4.33 -9.13 -20.57
N ASP A 55 3.63 -10.17 -20.10
CA ASP A 55 4.20 -11.23 -19.27
C ASP A 55 4.18 -12.55 -20.07
N PRO A 56 5.33 -13.04 -20.56
CA PRO A 56 5.39 -14.21 -21.42
C PRO A 56 5.02 -15.52 -20.70
N ASP A 57 5.07 -15.56 -19.37
CA ASP A 57 4.59 -16.69 -18.57
C ASP A 57 3.06 -16.67 -18.40
N TRP A 58 2.39 -15.64 -18.94
CA TRP A 58 0.95 -15.48 -18.93
C TRP A 58 0.41 -15.14 -20.34
N PRO A 59 0.04 -16.14 -21.17
CA PRO A 59 -0.44 -15.89 -22.53
C PRO A 59 -1.83 -15.22 -22.52
N GLY A 60 -1.83 -13.92 -22.79
CA GLY A 60 -3.01 -13.05 -22.87
C GLY A 60 -2.79 -11.82 -22.02
N SER A 61 -3.03 -10.61 -22.55
CA SER A 61 -3.00 -9.41 -21.72
C SER A 61 -3.89 -9.66 -20.50
N ILE A 62 -3.35 -9.48 -19.30
CA ILE A 62 -4.14 -9.47 -18.07
C ILE A 62 -4.97 -8.20 -18.16
N GLY A 63 -6.10 -8.34 -18.86
CA GLY A 63 -6.91 -7.23 -19.28
C GLY A 63 -7.59 -6.57 -18.10
N ASP A 64 -8.45 -5.61 -18.44
CA ASP A 64 -9.34 -4.88 -17.55
C ASP A 64 -10.00 -5.69 -16.42
N ALA A 65 -10.22 -6.99 -16.64
CA ALA A 65 -10.86 -7.92 -15.71
C ALA A 65 -10.20 -8.01 -14.33
N PHE A 66 -8.88 -7.79 -14.23
CA PHE A 66 -8.11 -7.98 -12.98
C PHE A 66 -8.00 -6.72 -12.12
N ARG A 67 -8.45 -5.59 -12.66
CA ARG A 67 -8.35 -4.29 -11.99
C ARG A 67 -9.32 -4.21 -10.82
N GLY A 68 -8.74 -4.09 -9.63
CA GLY A 68 -9.49 -4.01 -8.37
C GLY A 68 -10.00 -5.37 -7.90
N GLY A 69 -9.64 -6.45 -8.58
CA GLY A 69 -9.98 -7.81 -8.18
C GLY A 69 -8.96 -8.37 -7.19
N TYR A 70 -9.39 -8.63 -5.96
CA TYR A 70 -8.60 -9.40 -5.00
C TYR A 70 -8.49 -10.86 -5.42
N ARG A 71 -7.34 -11.48 -5.19
CA ARG A 71 -7.15 -12.92 -5.40
C ARG A 71 -8.18 -13.70 -4.57
N GLY A 72 -8.77 -14.72 -5.17
CA GLY A 72 -9.85 -15.53 -4.56
C GLY A 72 -11.24 -14.90 -4.58
N SER A 73 -11.41 -13.66 -5.04
CA SER A 73 -12.75 -13.02 -5.11
C SER A 73 -13.62 -13.52 -6.27
N ARG A 74 -13.02 -14.11 -7.30
CA ARG A 74 -13.66 -14.64 -8.51
C ARG A 74 -12.87 -15.84 -9.02
N SER A 75 -13.50 -16.71 -9.81
CA SER A 75 -12.86 -17.92 -10.36
C SER A 75 -11.62 -17.63 -11.21
N GLU A 76 -11.58 -16.48 -11.90
CA GLU A 76 -10.40 -16.09 -12.70
C GLU A 76 -9.23 -15.57 -11.84
N LEU A 77 -9.44 -15.40 -10.53
CA LEU A 77 -8.51 -14.82 -9.56
C LEU A 77 -7.98 -15.86 -8.53
N GLU A 78 -8.20 -17.14 -8.78
CA GLU A 78 -7.84 -18.25 -7.89
C GLU A 78 -6.40 -18.76 -8.14
N PHE A 79 -5.39 -17.96 -7.79
CA PHE A 79 -3.98 -18.38 -7.85
C PHE A 79 -3.12 -17.77 -6.76
N ASP A 80 -2.08 -18.51 -6.38
CA ASP A 80 -1.09 -18.07 -5.41
C ASP A 80 0.02 -17.25 -6.07
N VAL A 81 0.39 -16.17 -5.38
CA VAL A 81 1.49 -15.29 -5.77
C VAL A 81 2.72 -15.60 -4.92
N TRP A 82 3.88 -15.63 -5.58
CA TRP A 82 5.16 -15.76 -4.92
C TRP A 82 5.89 -14.41 -4.99
N VAL A 83 6.31 -13.91 -3.82
CA VAL A 83 7.19 -12.74 -3.70
C VAL A 83 8.56 -13.26 -3.25
N PRO A 84 9.47 -13.61 -4.18
CA PRO A 84 10.68 -14.33 -3.83
C PRO A 84 11.44 -13.68 -2.65
N PRO A 85 11.81 -14.47 -1.61
CA PRO A 85 11.66 -15.93 -1.50
C PRO A 85 10.35 -16.42 -0.86
N ASN A 86 9.45 -15.53 -0.43
CA ASN A 86 8.33 -15.89 0.44
C ASN A 86 7.01 -16.03 -0.33
N PRO A 87 6.20 -17.08 -0.09
CA PRO A 87 4.84 -17.11 -0.59
C PRO A 87 4.02 -15.97 0.04
N ALA A 88 3.08 -15.41 -0.72
CA ALA A 88 2.03 -14.56 -0.15
C ALA A 88 0.95 -15.42 0.54
N VAL A 89 -0.01 -14.77 1.19
CA VAL A 89 -1.22 -15.43 1.68
C VAL A 89 -1.91 -16.19 0.52
N PRO A 90 -2.28 -17.48 0.71
CA PRO A 90 -2.99 -18.24 -0.31
C PRO A 90 -4.27 -17.55 -0.77
N PHE A 91 -4.61 -17.61 -2.05
CA PHE A 91 -5.78 -16.86 -2.57
C PHE A 91 -7.08 -17.17 -1.82
N ALA A 92 -7.25 -18.42 -1.36
CA ALA A 92 -8.42 -18.87 -0.62
C ALA A 92 -8.56 -18.20 0.76
N GLN A 93 -7.48 -17.65 1.31
CA GLN A 93 -7.42 -16.99 2.62
C GLN A 93 -7.39 -15.47 2.51
N VAL A 94 -7.23 -14.91 1.30
CA VAL A 94 -7.09 -13.45 1.10
C VAL A 94 -8.30 -12.68 1.62
N SER A 95 -9.52 -13.18 1.42
CA SER A 95 -10.73 -12.49 1.91
C SER A 95 -10.73 -12.37 3.44
N GLU A 96 -10.46 -13.47 4.15
CA GLU A 96 -10.43 -13.48 5.61
C GLU A 96 -9.32 -12.58 6.17
N GLU A 97 -8.15 -12.60 5.54
CA GLU A 97 -7.01 -11.76 5.92
C GLU A 97 -7.28 -10.27 5.65
N LEU A 98 -8.00 -9.93 4.58
CA LEU A 98 -8.45 -8.56 4.33
C LEU A 98 -9.49 -8.10 5.35
N ASP A 99 -10.44 -8.95 5.73
CA ASP A 99 -11.43 -8.63 6.76
C ASP A 99 -10.73 -8.33 8.10
N ALA A 100 -9.77 -9.16 8.49
CA ALA A 100 -8.95 -8.94 9.69
C ALA A 100 -8.12 -7.65 9.60
N PHE A 101 -7.50 -7.39 8.44
CA PHE A 101 -6.73 -6.18 8.18
C PHE A 101 -7.58 -4.91 8.33
N PHE A 102 -8.74 -4.84 7.68
CA PHE A 102 -9.58 -3.65 7.73
C PHE A 102 -10.25 -3.46 9.09
N ALA A 103 -10.62 -4.54 9.78
CA ALA A 103 -11.11 -4.46 11.16
C ALA A 103 -10.03 -3.89 12.10
N GLY A 104 -8.79 -4.38 11.99
CA GLY A 104 -7.65 -3.88 12.75
C GLY A 104 -7.33 -2.41 12.43
N LEU A 105 -7.30 -2.06 11.14
CA LEU A 105 -7.05 -0.69 10.70
C LEU A 105 -8.13 0.25 11.21
N SER A 106 -9.41 -0.09 11.06
CA SER A 106 -10.54 0.72 11.55
C SER A 106 -10.43 1.00 13.06
N ASN A 107 -10.11 -0.02 13.86
CA ASN A 107 -9.91 0.14 15.30
C ASN A 107 -8.72 1.07 15.63
N LEU A 108 -7.59 0.91 14.94
CA LEU A 108 -6.41 1.77 15.13
C LEU A 108 -6.70 3.22 14.72
N LEU A 109 -7.41 3.44 13.62
CA LEU A 109 -7.82 4.76 13.18
C LEU A 109 -8.80 5.41 14.17
N GLY A 110 -9.74 4.65 14.74
CA GLY A 110 -10.63 5.16 15.78
C GLY A 110 -9.88 5.66 17.02
N GLN A 111 -8.81 4.96 17.44
CA GLN A 111 -7.96 5.39 18.54
C GLN A 111 -7.16 6.65 18.19
N LEU A 112 -6.54 6.68 17.01
CA LEU A 112 -5.81 7.85 16.53
C LEU A 112 -6.72 9.06 16.36
N ASP A 113 -7.94 8.87 15.85
CA ASP A 113 -8.92 9.94 15.65
C ASP A 113 -9.42 10.52 16.98
N ALA A 114 -9.55 9.69 18.02
CA ALA A 114 -9.85 10.16 19.36
C ALA A 114 -8.70 10.95 19.99
N ALA A 115 -7.45 10.61 19.63
CA ALA A 115 -6.25 11.23 20.19
C ALA A 115 -5.77 12.47 19.40
N ILE A 116 -6.02 12.54 18.09
CA ILE A 116 -5.41 13.49 17.17
C ILE A 116 -6.50 14.30 16.45
N GLY A 117 -6.52 15.60 16.72
CA GLY A 117 -7.44 16.56 16.10
C GLY A 117 -7.17 16.81 14.62
N ALA A 118 -7.93 17.76 14.05
CA ALA A 118 -7.82 18.12 12.63
C ALA A 118 -6.46 18.76 12.27
N ASP A 119 -5.80 19.40 13.23
CA ASP A 119 -4.50 20.06 13.04
C ASP A 119 -3.31 19.07 13.02
N GLY A 120 -3.57 17.76 13.16
CA GLY A 120 -2.55 16.71 13.20
C GLY A 120 -1.93 16.49 14.58
N PRO A 121 -0.88 15.65 14.67
CA PRO A 121 -0.17 15.37 15.92
C PRO A 121 0.41 16.64 16.55
N SER A 122 0.19 16.79 17.86
CA SER A 122 0.75 17.88 18.68
C SER A 122 1.86 17.42 19.64
N THR A 123 2.13 16.11 19.66
CA THR A 123 3.14 15.47 20.52
C THR A 123 3.92 14.42 19.72
N ASP A 124 5.15 14.15 20.15
CA ASP A 124 5.98 13.10 19.56
C ASP A 124 5.32 11.72 19.69
N GLU A 125 4.63 11.46 20.80
CA GLU A 125 3.90 10.20 21.02
C GLU A 125 2.80 9.99 19.96
N GLN A 126 1.98 11.00 19.70
CA GLN A 126 0.96 10.94 18.64
C GLN A 126 1.60 10.74 17.26
N LEU A 127 2.71 11.42 16.99
CA LEU A 127 3.44 11.26 15.74
C LEU A 127 3.94 9.82 15.57
N ILE A 128 4.55 9.27 16.62
CA ILE A 128 5.04 7.89 16.67
C ILE A 128 3.89 6.89 16.42
N GLN A 129 2.73 7.12 17.02
CA GLN A 129 1.56 6.26 16.83
C GLN A 129 1.07 6.25 15.37
N VAL A 130 0.99 7.41 14.71
CA VAL A 130 0.63 7.51 13.28
C VAL A 130 1.64 6.76 12.41
N VAL A 131 2.93 6.92 12.68
CA VAL A 131 4.01 6.23 11.95
C VAL A 131 3.94 4.71 12.15
N ASN A 132 3.70 4.26 13.37
CA ASN A 132 3.58 2.83 13.69
C ASN A 132 2.37 2.20 12.99
N VAL A 133 1.21 2.87 12.99
CA VAL A 133 0.01 2.40 12.26
C VAL A 133 0.28 2.37 10.75
N SER A 134 0.96 3.39 10.21
CA SER A 134 1.34 3.43 8.79
C SER A 134 2.28 2.28 8.40
N ALA A 135 3.27 2.00 9.24
CA ALA A 135 4.23 0.91 9.02
C ALA A 135 3.57 -0.46 9.11
N TRP A 136 2.70 -0.67 10.10
CA TRP A 136 1.91 -1.90 10.22
C TRP A 136 1.00 -2.09 9.00
N ALA A 137 0.24 -1.06 8.62
CA ALA A 137 -0.70 -1.14 7.50
C ALA A 137 0.04 -1.46 6.18
N HIS A 138 1.20 -0.82 5.96
CA HIS A 138 2.07 -1.13 4.82
C HIS A 138 2.57 -2.57 4.85
N ALA A 139 3.12 -3.02 5.98
CA ALA A 139 3.72 -4.34 6.12
C ALA A 139 2.69 -5.46 5.95
N GLU A 140 1.52 -5.32 6.57
CA GLU A 140 0.42 -6.29 6.44
C GLU A 140 -0.11 -6.35 5.01
N TRP A 141 -0.28 -5.20 4.34
CA TRP A 141 -0.68 -5.20 2.94
C TRP A 141 0.34 -5.94 2.05
N VAL A 142 1.64 -5.72 2.29
CA VAL A 142 2.71 -6.42 1.59
C VAL A 142 2.64 -7.92 1.84
N ARG A 143 2.44 -8.35 3.10
CA ARG A 143 2.34 -9.77 3.52
C ARG A 143 1.15 -10.48 2.87
N ILE A 144 -0.04 -9.88 2.94
CA ILE A 144 -1.26 -10.43 2.35
C ILE A 144 -1.10 -10.52 0.82
N HIS A 145 -0.53 -9.48 0.21
CA HIS A 145 -0.30 -9.39 -1.23
C HIS A 145 -1.58 -9.69 -2.04
N PRO A 146 -2.69 -8.97 -1.80
CA PRO A 146 -4.03 -9.41 -2.19
C PRO A 146 -4.32 -9.30 -3.69
N PHE A 147 -3.52 -8.54 -4.45
CA PHE A 147 -3.65 -8.44 -5.91
C PHE A 147 -2.61 -9.30 -6.62
N ILE A 148 -2.79 -9.54 -7.94
CA ILE A 148 -1.73 -10.15 -8.75
C ILE A 148 -0.51 -9.23 -8.84
N ASN A 149 -0.77 -7.93 -8.94
CA ASN A 149 0.26 -6.91 -9.05
C ASN A 149 -0.22 -5.59 -8.45
N GLY A 150 0.63 -4.56 -8.45
CA GLY A 150 0.31 -3.27 -7.85
C GLY A 150 0.41 -3.24 -6.33
N ASN A 151 0.58 -4.38 -5.65
CA ASN A 151 0.60 -4.47 -4.19
C ASN A 151 1.57 -3.51 -3.51
N GLY A 152 2.80 -3.40 -4.03
CA GLY A 152 3.78 -2.46 -3.48
C GLY A 152 3.36 -1.00 -3.64
N ARG A 153 2.74 -0.63 -4.76
CA ARG A 153 2.23 0.73 -5.02
C ARG A 153 1.00 1.02 -4.14
N THR A 154 0.07 0.08 -4.04
CA THR A 154 -1.08 0.16 -3.13
C THR A 154 -0.64 0.31 -1.67
N ALA A 155 0.33 -0.46 -1.21
CA ALA A 155 0.85 -0.33 0.15
C ALA A 155 1.40 1.09 0.43
N ARG A 156 2.06 1.72 -0.56
CA ARG A 156 2.55 3.10 -0.45
C ARG A 156 1.43 4.14 -0.53
N LEU A 157 0.38 3.89 -1.32
CA LEU A 157 -0.83 4.71 -1.32
C LEU A 157 -1.53 4.67 0.04
N ILE A 158 -1.61 3.51 0.70
CA ILE A 158 -2.16 3.42 2.07
C ILE A 158 -1.37 4.32 3.04
N VAL A 159 -0.04 4.32 2.95
CA VAL A 159 0.80 5.21 3.77
C VAL A 159 0.56 6.68 3.44
N ASP A 160 0.41 7.03 2.16
CA ASP A 160 0.12 8.40 1.73
C ASP A 160 -1.24 8.87 2.27
N PHE A 161 -2.27 8.02 2.22
CA PHE A 161 -3.58 8.28 2.80
C PHE A 161 -3.48 8.61 4.29
N LEU A 162 -2.78 7.79 5.07
CA LEU A 162 -2.61 7.99 6.51
C LEU A 162 -1.81 9.25 6.82
N THR A 163 -0.79 9.53 6.03
CA THR A 163 0.04 10.72 6.16
C THR A 163 -0.79 11.98 5.92
N VAL A 164 -1.62 12.02 4.87
CA VAL A 164 -2.52 13.13 4.58
C VAL A 164 -3.60 13.27 5.66
N ARG A 165 -4.24 12.16 6.07
CA ARG A 165 -5.31 12.15 7.09
C ARG A 165 -4.88 12.82 8.39
N TYR A 166 -3.64 12.57 8.81
CA TYR A 166 -3.10 13.08 10.07
C TYR A 166 -2.18 14.30 9.88
N GLY A 167 -2.11 14.90 8.69
CA GLY A 167 -1.36 16.15 8.48
C GLY A 167 0.16 16.01 8.55
N LEU A 168 0.72 14.81 8.34
CA LEU A 168 2.16 14.61 8.28
C LEU A 168 2.71 15.02 6.89
N PRO A 169 4.00 15.36 6.78
CA PRO A 169 4.64 15.49 5.47
C PRO A 169 4.77 14.13 4.79
N ILE A 170 4.58 14.07 3.46
CA ILE A 170 4.84 12.86 2.68
C ILE A 170 6.30 12.45 2.82
N TYR A 171 6.54 11.29 3.42
CA TYR A 171 7.87 10.73 3.71
C TYR A 171 8.18 9.44 2.93
N LEU A 172 7.17 8.83 2.31
CA LEU A 172 7.34 7.62 1.50
C LEU A 172 6.84 7.86 0.07
N ARG A 173 7.77 8.01 -0.87
CA ARG A 173 7.43 8.22 -2.28
C ARG A 173 6.77 6.98 -2.88
N ILE A 174 5.68 7.16 -3.60
CA ILE A 174 5.01 6.07 -4.32
C ILE A 174 5.91 5.54 -5.46
N ARG A 175 6.66 6.44 -6.10
CA ARG A 175 7.64 6.18 -7.17
C ARG A 175 8.83 7.15 -7.10
N PRO A 176 10.02 6.75 -7.59
CA PRO A 176 10.41 5.36 -7.89
C PRO A 176 10.36 4.49 -6.63
N ARG A 177 10.30 3.16 -6.78
CA ARG A 177 10.29 2.26 -5.62
C ARG A 177 11.57 2.51 -4.79
N PRO A 178 11.46 2.80 -3.48
CA PRO A 178 12.64 2.94 -2.64
C PRO A 178 13.49 1.66 -2.67
N LYS A 179 14.80 1.83 -2.77
CA LYS A 179 15.79 0.72 -2.81
C LYS A 179 16.39 0.48 -1.42
N GLY A 180 17.28 -0.51 -1.31
CA GLY A 180 18.02 -0.77 -0.06
C GLY A 180 17.12 -1.27 1.06
N GLU A 181 17.10 -0.57 2.20
CA GLU A 181 16.38 -0.96 3.42
C GLU A 181 14.90 -1.23 3.19
N TYR A 182 14.25 -0.53 2.24
CA TYR A 182 12.86 -0.79 1.91
C TYR A 182 12.61 -2.19 1.35
N ALA A 183 13.55 -2.72 0.55
CA ALA A 183 13.43 -4.09 0.05
C ALA A 183 13.61 -5.12 1.18
N LEU A 184 14.52 -4.85 2.11
CA LEU A 184 14.72 -5.70 3.29
C LEU A 184 13.52 -5.68 4.23
N ALA A 185 12.94 -4.50 4.46
CA ALA A 185 11.72 -4.34 5.24
C ALA A 185 10.53 -5.07 4.61
N GLY A 186 10.34 -4.94 3.29
CA GLY A 186 9.32 -5.70 2.57
C GLY A 186 9.53 -7.21 2.66
N ALA A 187 10.77 -7.70 2.56
CA ALA A 187 11.06 -9.13 2.70
C ALA A 187 10.80 -9.66 4.11
N ALA A 188 11.02 -8.83 5.15
CA ALA A 188 10.69 -9.17 6.54
C ALA A 188 9.16 -9.16 6.77
N ALA A 189 8.46 -8.17 6.22
CA ALA A 189 7.01 -8.06 6.29
C ALA A 189 6.31 -9.30 5.70
N MET A 190 6.81 -9.84 4.58
CA MET A 190 6.31 -11.11 4.01
C MET A 190 6.37 -12.30 4.98
N ARG A 191 7.20 -12.24 6.03
CA ARG A 191 7.31 -13.27 7.07
C ARG A 191 6.59 -12.90 8.37
N GLY A 192 5.79 -11.83 8.36
CA GLY A 192 5.09 -11.30 9.53
C GLY A 192 5.96 -10.44 10.46
N ASP A 193 7.22 -10.13 10.09
CA ASP A 193 8.07 -9.24 10.87
C ASP A 193 7.99 -7.81 10.31
N PHE A 194 7.14 -6.99 10.93
CA PHE A 194 6.94 -5.60 10.55
C PHE A 194 7.89 -4.61 11.25
N LEU A 195 8.69 -5.06 12.22
CA LEU A 195 9.56 -4.18 12.99
C LEU A 195 10.63 -3.46 12.12
N PRO A 196 11.21 -4.09 11.08
CA PRO A 196 12.05 -3.38 10.11
C PRO A 196 11.31 -2.24 9.39
N THR A 197 10.04 -2.43 9.03
CA THR A 197 9.22 -1.39 8.39
C THR A 197 8.98 -0.21 9.31
N VAL A 198 8.69 -0.47 10.60
CA VAL A 198 8.54 0.57 11.62
C VAL A 198 9.81 1.42 11.71
N ARG A 199 10.97 0.79 11.91
CA ARG A 199 12.26 1.51 12.00
C ARG A 199 12.55 2.35 10.76
N LEU A 200 12.30 1.79 9.58
CA LEU A 200 12.49 2.51 8.33
C LEU A 200 11.59 3.74 8.23
N PHE A 201 10.31 3.62 8.61
CA PHE A 201 9.37 4.73 8.48
C PHE A 201 9.66 5.87 9.44
N HIS A 202 10.10 5.55 10.67
CA HIS A 202 10.64 6.55 11.60
C HIS A 202 11.83 7.30 10.98
N ALA A 203 12.82 6.58 10.45
CA ALA A 203 13.99 7.18 9.82
C ALA A 203 13.64 8.05 8.60
N LEU A 204 12.69 7.62 7.78
CA LEU A 204 12.21 8.38 6.62
C LEU A 204 11.50 9.67 7.04
N LEU A 205 10.61 9.60 8.05
CA LEU A 205 9.93 10.78 8.56
C LEU A 205 10.91 11.77 9.20
N GLU A 206 11.85 11.29 10.02
CA GLU A 206 12.91 12.12 10.61
C GLU A 206 13.75 12.82 9.53
N ALA A 207 14.17 12.10 8.48
CA ALA A 207 14.90 12.67 7.36
C ALA A 207 14.07 13.74 6.63
N ARG A 208 12.76 13.49 6.46
CA ARG A 208 11.82 14.43 5.84
C ARG A 208 11.66 15.71 6.67
N LEU A 209 11.47 15.59 7.98
CA LEU A 209 11.35 16.72 8.91
C LEU A 209 12.65 17.53 9.01
N ALA A 210 13.80 16.86 8.93
CA ALA A 210 15.11 17.52 8.90
C ALA A 210 15.43 18.21 7.56
N GLY A 211 14.53 18.14 6.57
CA GLY A 211 14.73 18.70 5.23
C GLY A 211 15.83 18.00 4.41
N LYS A 212 16.25 16.80 4.82
CA LYS A 212 17.31 16.01 4.17
C LYS A 212 16.78 15.19 2.99
N ASP A 213 15.46 15.08 2.87
CA ASP A 213 14.77 14.47 1.73
C ASP A 213 13.75 15.49 1.18
N ARG A 214 14.18 16.29 0.21
CA ARG A 214 13.25 17.02 -0.66
C ARG A 214 12.93 16.13 -1.85
N PRO A 215 11.66 15.79 -2.10
CA PRO A 215 11.26 15.41 -3.43
C PRO A 215 11.47 16.62 -4.34
N ASP A 216 12.43 16.51 -5.25
CA ASP A 216 12.42 17.28 -6.49
C ASP A 216 11.10 17.05 -7.24
#